data_AF-A0A6I9NM34-F1
#
_entry.id   AF-A0A6I9NM34-F1
#
_cell.length_a   1.000
_cell.length_b   1.000
_cell.length_c   1.000
_cell.angle_alpha   90.00
_cell.angle_beta   90.00
_cell.angle_gamma   90.00
#
_symmetry.space_group_name_H-M   'P 1'
#
loop_
_entity.id
_entity.type
_entity.pdbx_description
1 polymer ?
#
loop_
_entity_poly.entity_id
_entity_poly.type
_entity_poly.pdbx_seq_one_letter_code
_entity_poly.pdbx_strand_id
1 'polypeptide(L)'
;MYFEAKKPEQAAARTGAMRMYINKCFMTASQDYTSTPKYTVIDNFGCMIDSKASLQSKFITGTSKTSQKFGMSALIFKDKVSTSSASQEMYMHCHISMGAVTPTAKSKACNYDKATKKWKELYDDDCVHLL
;
A
#
# COMPACT_ATOMS: atom_id res chain seq x y z
N MET A 1 -2.95 1.16 11.86
CA MET A 1 -1.55 0.74 11.64
C MET A 1 -0.94 1.62 10.57
N TYR A 2 0.36 1.90 10.64
CA TYR A 2 1.07 2.77 9.70
C TYR A 2 2.31 2.07 9.17
N PHE A 3 2.53 2.14 7.86
CA PHE A 3 3.65 1.49 7.17
C PHE A 3 4.38 2.49 6.27
N GLU A 4 5.68 2.31 6.16
CA GLU A 4 6.56 3.10 5.29
C GLU A 4 7.51 2.16 4.54
N ALA A 5 7.49 2.24 3.21
CA ALA A 5 8.57 1.73 2.39
C ALA A 5 9.50 2.90 2.05
N LYS A 6 10.81 2.72 2.23
CA LYS A 6 11.81 3.75 1.92
C LYS A 6 13.06 3.15 1.31
N LYS A 7 13.70 3.89 0.40
CA LYS A 7 15.00 3.51 -0.14
C LYS A 7 16.09 3.74 0.91
N PRO A 8 17.08 2.84 1.06
CA PRO A 8 18.24 3.09 1.90
C PRO A 8 19.01 4.34 1.45
N GLU A 9 19.46 5.12 2.43
CA GLU A 9 20.04 6.46 2.25
C GLU A 9 21.27 6.46 1.33
N GLN A 10 22.13 5.44 1.42
CA GLN A 10 23.32 5.29 0.58
C GLN A 10 23.01 5.08 -0.92
N ALA A 11 21.79 4.63 -1.25
CA ALA A 11 21.35 4.39 -2.62
C ALA A 11 20.54 5.57 -3.21
N ALA A 12 20.22 6.59 -2.41
CA ALA A 12 19.43 7.75 -2.84
C ALA A 12 20.22 8.72 -3.73
N ALA A 13 21.55 8.75 -3.59
CA ALA A 13 22.43 9.66 -4.35
C ALA A 13 22.46 9.41 -5.87
N ARG A 14 21.98 8.25 -6.36
CA ARG A 14 21.99 7.88 -7.78
C ARG A 14 20.64 7.96 -8.48
N THR A 15 19.57 8.32 -7.76
CA THR A 15 18.24 8.44 -8.37
C THR A 15 17.96 9.87 -8.75
N GLY A 16 18.34 10.24 -9.99
CA GLY A 16 17.61 11.30 -10.70
C GLY A 16 16.11 11.03 -10.66
N ALA A 17 15.28 12.05 -10.92
CA ALA A 17 13.81 12.11 -10.78
C ALA A 17 13.04 10.76 -10.86
N MET A 18 13.13 9.94 -9.81
CA MET A 18 12.46 8.67 -9.67
C MET A 18 11.66 8.68 -8.38
N ARG A 19 10.53 7.97 -8.39
CA ARG A 19 9.63 7.82 -7.27
C ARG A 19 9.49 6.36 -6.87
N MET A 20 9.44 6.12 -5.58
CA MET A 20 9.10 4.82 -5.01
C MET A 20 7.60 4.59 -5.12
N TYR A 21 7.23 3.40 -5.58
CA TYR A 21 5.85 2.94 -5.64
C TYR A 21 5.69 1.62 -4.90
N ILE A 22 4.63 1.51 -4.12
CA ILE A 22 4.17 0.27 -3.50
C ILE A 22 3.11 -0.32 -4.41
N ASN A 23 3.47 -1.36 -5.16
CA ASN A 23 2.63 -1.90 -6.24
C ASN A 23 1.51 -2.80 -5.73
N LYS A 24 1.83 -3.63 -4.74
CA LYS A 24 0.93 -4.62 -4.13
C LYS A 24 1.31 -4.81 -2.67
N CYS A 25 0.32 -4.96 -1.81
CA CYS A 25 0.50 -5.40 -0.44
C CYS A 25 -0.63 -6.32 0.00
N PHE A 26 -0.31 -7.36 0.74
CA PHE A 26 -1.27 -8.24 1.36
C PHE A 26 -0.77 -8.75 2.71
N MET A 27 -1.71 -9.08 3.59
CA MET A 27 -1.41 -9.63 4.91
C MET A 27 -1.67 -11.13 4.97
N THR A 28 -0.84 -11.84 5.73
CA THR A 28 -0.99 -13.27 6.06
C THR A 28 -0.89 -13.48 7.57
N ALA A 29 -1.39 -14.62 8.05
CA ALA A 29 -1.28 -15.03 9.46
C ALA A 29 0.03 -15.80 9.78
N SER A 30 0.96 -15.87 8.83
CA SER A 30 2.29 -16.44 9.01
C SER A 30 3.31 -15.67 8.17
N GLN A 31 4.60 -15.85 8.48
CA GLN A 31 5.68 -15.19 7.76
C GLN A 31 5.81 -15.64 6.30
N ASP A 32 5.27 -16.81 5.94
CA ASP A 32 5.25 -17.30 4.56
C ASP A 32 4.24 -16.50 3.73
N TYR A 33 4.74 -15.72 2.77
CA TYR A 33 3.92 -14.90 1.86
C TYR A 33 3.03 -15.72 0.92
N THR A 34 3.30 -17.01 0.75
CA THR A 34 2.48 -17.92 -0.05
C THR A 34 1.30 -18.48 0.74
N SER A 35 1.35 -18.42 2.07
CA SER A 35 0.33 -18.95 2.97
C SER A 35 -1.05 -18.31 2.78
N THR A 36 -2.07 -19.06 3.20
CA THR A 36 -3.47 -18.64 3.22
C THR A 36 -3.99 -18.60 4.66
N PRO A 37 -4.95 -17.73 4.98
CA PRO A 37 -5.63 -16.75 4.11
C PRO A 37 -4.77 -15.51 3.80
N LYS A 38 -5.11 -14.81 2.71
CA LYS A 38 -4.51 -13.52 2.33
C LYS A 38 -5.54 -12.41 2.38
N TYR A 39 -5.18 -11.28 2.99
CA TYR A 39 -5.98 -10.06 2.96
C TYR A 39 -5.31 -9.02 2.08
N THR A 40 -5.93 -8.68 0.95
CA THR A 40 -5.38 -7.72 -0.01
C THR A 40 -5.58 -6.30 0.48
N VAL A 41 -4.48 -5.57 0.67
CA VAL A 41 -4.49 -4.17 1.14
C VAL A 41 -4.32 -3.23 -0.05
N ILE A 42 -3.29 -3.48 -0.86
CA ILE A 42 -2.95 -2.72 -2.06
C ILE A 42 -2.84 -3.70 -3.23
N ASP A 43 -3.44 -3.35 -4.37
CA ASP A 43 -3.30 -4.09 -5.63
C ASP A 43 -3.49 -3.13 -6.81
N ASN A 44 -3.64 -3.65 -8.04
CA ASN A 44 -3.77 -2.85 -9.26
C ASN A 44 -2.65 -1.81 -9.41
N PHE A 45 -1.40 -2.24 -9.18
CA PHE A 45 -0.20 -1.40 -9.34
C PHE A 45 -0.22 -0.13 -8.47
N GLY A 46 -0.66 -0.25 -7.22
CA GLY A 46 -0.59 0.82 -6.22
C GLY A 46 -1.90 1.47 -5.84
N CYS A 47 -3.03 0.80 -6.05
CA CYS A 47 -4.33 1.25 -5.54
C CYS A 47 -4.68 0.59 -4.22
N MET A 48 -5.02 1.40 -3.22
CA MET A 48 -5.43 0.96 -1.89
C MET A 48 -6.83 0.35 -1.95
N ILE A 49 -6.92 -0.95 -2.24
CA ILE A 49 -8.17 -1.70 -2.30
C ILE A 49 -8.92 -1.63 -0.97
N ASP A 50 -8.18 -1.67 0.14
CA ASP A 50 -8.74 -1.59 1.49
C ASP A 50 -9.47 -0.27 1.78
N SER A 51 -9.19 0.81 1.03
CA SER A 51 -9.93 2.08 1.13
C SER A 51 -11.42 1.93 0.84
N LYS A 52 -11.82 0.90 0.08
CA LYS A 52 -13.24 0.58 -0.17
C LYS A 52 -13.93 0.09 1.11
N ALA A 53 -13.22 -0.64 1.96
CA ALA A 53 -13.73 -1.16 3.22
C ALA A 53 -13.58 -0.13 4.35
N SER A 54 -12.44 0.55 4.46
CA SER A 54 -12.14 1.48 5.55
C SER A 54 -11.68 2.86 5.07
N LEU A 55 -12.25 3.91 5.66
CA LEU A 55 -11.79 5.30 5.42
C LEU A 55 -10.42 5.60 6.05
N GLN A 56 -9.97 4.78 7.01
CA GLN A 56 -8.66 4.93 7.64
C GLN A 56 -7.55 4.33 6.77
N SER A 57 -7.92 3.46 5.83
CA SER A 57 -6.99 2.81 4.91
C SER A 57 -6.75 3.70 3.72
N LYS A 58 -5.56 4.29 3.64
CA LYS A 58 -5.17 5.22 2.57
C LYS A 58 -3.65 5.37 2.48
N PHE A 59 -3.16 5.62 1.28
CA PHE A 59 -1.86 6.25 1.10
C PHE A 59 -1.86 7.67 1.67
N ILE A 60 -0.70 8.06 2.20
CA ILE A 60 -0.48 9.34 2.86
C ILE A 60 0.53 10.13 2.03
N THR A 61 0.22 11.39 1.75
CA THR A 61 1.11 12.30 1.03
C THR A 61 2.38 12.58 1.84
N GLY A 62 3.49 12.78 1.14
CA GLY A 62 4.78 13.09 1.76
C GLY A 62 5.70 13.81 0.78
N THR A 63 6.72 14.49 1.31
CA THR A 63 7.67 15.29 0.52
C THR A 63 8.77 14.46 -0.12
N SER A 64 9.06 13.27 0.42
CA SER A 64 10.08 12.37 -0.12
C SER A 64 9.56 11.64 -1.35
N LYS A 65 10.37 11.62 -2.43
CA LYS A 65 10.11 10.80 -3.62
C LYS A 65 10.58 9.36 -3.43
N THR A 66 11.47 9.09 -2.48
CA THR A 66 12.08 7.78 -2.24
C THR A 66 11.48 7.05 -1.04
N SER A 67 10.38 7.56 -0.51
CA SER A 67 9.59 6.95 0.55
C SER A 67 8.10 7.05 0.21
N GLN A 68 7.35 6.01 0.53
CA GLN A 68 5.90 5.98 0.39
C GLN A 68 5.27 5.39 1.64
N LYS A 69 4.21 6.06 2.11
CA LYS A 69 3.56 5.78 3.38
C LYS A 69 2.10 5.44 3.16
N PHE A 70 1.59 4.49 3.94
CA PHE A 70 0.17 4.19 3.98
C PHE A 70 -0.29 3.83 5.40
N GLY A 71 -1.54 4.16 5.68
CA GLY A 71 -2.25 3.70 6.87
C GLY A 71 -3.27 2.64 6.50
N MET A 72 -3.59 1.76 7.44
CA MET A 72 -4.73 0.84 7.34
C MET A 72 -5.34 0.53 8.70
N SER A 73 -6.61 0.13 8.70
CA SER A 73 -7.28 -0.37 9.91
C SER A 73 -6.65 -1.68 10.38
N ALA A 74 -6.68 -1.90 11.69
CA ALA A 74 -6.31 -3.20 12.25
C ALA A 74 -7.32 -4.27 11.82
N LEU A 75 -6.84 -5.47 11.54
CA LEU A 75 -7.66 -6.61 11.12
C LEU A 75 -7.17 -7.90 11.76
N ILE A 76 -8.09 -8.86 11.89
CA ILE A 76 -7.80 -10.21 12.36
C ILE A 76 -8.56 -11.20 11.47
N PHE A 77 -7.90 -12.28 11.05
CA PHE A 77 -8.58 -13.36 10.35
C PHE A 77 -9.49 -14.12 11.32
N LYS A 78 -10.77 -14.29 10.96
CA LYS A 78 -11.79 -14.94 11.81
C LYS A 78 -11.33 -16.32 12.31
N ASP A 79 -10.69 -17.10 11.46
CA ASP A 79 -10.22 -18.45 11.79
C ASP A 79 -9.07 -18.48 12.82
N LYS A 80 -8.48 -17.31 13.12
CA LYS A 80 -7.46 -17.13 14.14
C LYS A 80 -8.02 -16.60 15.46
N VAL A 81 -9.27 -16.14 15.51
CA VAL A 81 -9.89 -15.56 16.72
C VAL A 81 -10.08 -16.59 17.83
N SER A 82 -10.20 -17.88 17.50
CA SER A 82 -10.49 -18.96 18.45
C SER A 82 -9.28 -19.51 19.24
N THR A 83 -8.04 -19.11 18.91
CA THR A 83 -6.86 -19.53 19.68
C THR A 83 -6.62 -18.55 20.81
N SER A 84 -7.23 -18.81 21.96
CA SER A 84 -6.93 -18.11 23.22
C SER A 84 -5.44 -18.18 23.54
N SER A 85 -4.84 -17.01 23.84
CA SER A 85 -3.53 -16.79 24.51
C SER A 85 -2.22 -16.72 23.71
N ALA A 86 -2.21 -16.90 22.39
CA ALA A 86 -1.03 -16.52 21.59
C ALA A 86 -1.26 -15.15 20.93
N SER A 87 -0.30 -14.23 21.04
CA SER A 87 -0.27 -12.99 20.27
C SER A 87 -0.54 -13.32 18.79
N GLN A 88 -1.67 -12.87 18.26
CA GLN A 88 -2.01 -13.10 16.85
C GLN A 88 -1.15 -12.19 15.99
N GLU A 89 -0.03 -12.75 15.53
CA GLU A 89 0.88 -12.08 14.63
C GLU A 89 0.30 -12.06 13.21
N MET A 90 0.47 -10.91 12.57
CA MET A 90 0.09 -10.71 11.17
C MET A 90 1.28 -10.15 10.43
N TYR A 91 1.51 -10.66 9.22
CA TYR A 91 2.68 -10.34 8.42
C TYR A 91 2.24 -9.56 7.19
N MET A 92 2.86 -8.40 6.97
CA MET A 92 2.61 -7.54 5.81
C MET A 92 3.65 -7.85 4.74
N HIS A 93 3.20 -8.23 3.55
CA HIS A 93 4.05 -8.50 2.39
C HIS A 93 3.78 -7.47 1.32
N CYS A 94 4.82 -6.84 0.81
CA CYS A 94 4.68 -5.80 -0.22
C CYS A 94 5.66 -5.98 -1.37
N HIS A 95 5.20 -5.69 -2.58
CA HIS A 95 6.05 -5.58 -3.77
C HIS A 95 6.24 -4.09 -4.11
N ILE A 96 7.49 -3.65 -4.18
CA ILE A 96 7.85 -2.25 -4.38
C ILE A 96 8.69 -2.07 -5.64
N SER A 97 8.66 -0.88 -6.24
CA SER A 97 9.48 -0.53 -7.39
C SER A 97 9.89 0.95 -7.38
N MET A 98 10.88 1.28 -8.20
CA MET A 98 11.24 2.67 -8.53
C MET A 98 10.79 2.96 -9.96
N GLY A 99 10.14 4.10 -10.18
CA GLY A 99 9.66 4.51 -11.51
C GLY A 99 9.78 6.02 -11.72
N ALA A 100 9.23 6.53 -12.82
CA ALA A 100 9.16 7.97 -13.09
C ALA A 100 8.36 8.71 -12.01
N VAL A 101 8.65 10.01 -11.80
CA VAL A 101 7.87 10.84 -10.84
C VAL A 101 6.43 10.99 -11.30
N THR A 102 6.20 11.15 -12.59
CA THR A 102 4.85 11.20 -13.17
C THR A 102 4.18 9.84 -13.04
N PRO A 103 2.99 9.75 -12.42
CA PRO A 103 2.25 8.51 -12.32
C PRO A 103 1.93 7.91 -13.69
N THR A 104 1.87 6.58 -13.75
CA THR A 104 1.41 5.82 -14.92
C THR A 104 0.45 4.72 -14.48
N ALA A 105 -0.25 4.09 -15.42
CA ALA A 105 -1.16 2.98 -15.11
C ALA A 105 -0.48 1.82 -14.35
N LYS A 106 0.85 1.67 -14.46
CA LYS A 106 1.65 0.62 -13.78
C LYS A 106 2.50 1.14 -12.62
N SER A 107 2.49 2.43 -12.34
CA SER A 107 3.28 3.05 -11.27
C SER A 107 2.54 4.27 -10.75
N LYS A 108 1.69 4.03 -9.76
CA LYS A 108 0.76 5.02 -9.21
C LYS A 108 0.51 4.75 -7.74
N ALA A 109 -0.13 5.67 -7.05
CA ALA A 109 -0.52 5.50 -5.66
C ALA A 109 -1.92 6.08 -5.48
N CYS A 110 -2.94 5.23 -5.37
CA CYS A 110 -4.32 5.68 -5.50
C CYS A 110 -5.19 5.29 -4.30
N ASN A 111 -6.08 6.20 -3.91
CA ASN A 111 -7.02 6.03 -2.79
C ASN A 111 -8.45 6.03 -3.33
N TYR A 112 -9.30 5.15 -2.79
CA TYR A 112 -10.71 5.15 -3.15
C TYR A 112 -11.47 6.20 -2.32
N ASP A 113 -12.05 7.18 -2.99
CA ASP A 113 -12.95 8.15 -2.37
C ASP A 113 -14.37 7.58 -2.35
N LYS A 114 -14.85 7.22 -1.15
CA LYS A 114 -16.19 6.66 -0.96
C LYS A 114 -17.31 7.67 -1.23
N ALA A 115 -17.07 8.97 -1.06
CA ALA A 115 -18.08 9.99 -1.28
C ALA A 115 -18.36 10.16 -2.78
N THR A 116 -17.30 10.21 -3.59
CA THR A 116 -17.42 10.34 -5.05
C THR A 116 -17.52 9.00 -5.78
N LYS A 117 -17.28 7.88 -5.06
CA LYS A 117 -17.18 6.52 -5.60
C LYS A 117 -16.15 6.39 -6.72
N LYS A 118 -15.06 7.15 -6.61
CA LYS A 118 -13.98 7.20 -7.61
C LYS A 118 -12.64 6.95 -6.95
N TRP A 119 -11.72 6.45 -7.74
CA TRP A 119 -10.32 6.45 -7.37
C TRP A 119 -9.75 7.86 -7.54
N LYS A 120 -8.82 8.22 -6.65
CA LYS A 120 -8.02 9.44 -6.73
C LYS A 120 -6.55 9.10 -6.64
N GLU A 121 -5.79 9.57 -7.62
CA GLU A 121 -4.33 9.45 -7.57
C GLU A 121 -3.78 10.38 -6.47
N LEU A 122 -2.75 9.93 -5.76
CA LEU A 122 -2.23 10.63 -4.59
C LEU A 122 -1.42 11.87 -4.96
N TYR A 123 -0.73 11.84 -6.11
CA TYR A 123 0.21 12.87 -6.52
C TYR A 123 -0.28 13.72 -7.69
N ASP A 124 -1.46 13.43 -8.23
CA ASP A 124 -2.04 14.16 -9.36
C ASP A 124 -3.57 14.09 -9.30
N ASP A 125 -4.25 15.23 -9.39
CA ASP A 125 -5.71 15.31 -9.33
C ASP A 125 -6.38 14.91 -10.66
N ASP A 126 -5.64 14.92 -11.79
CA ASP A 126 -6.20 14.74 -13.14
C ASP A 126 -6.01 13.34 -13.75
N CYS A 127 -5.41 12.41 -13.00
CA CYS A 127 -5.11 11.06 -13.49
C CYS A 127 -6.33 10.09 -13.46
N VAL A 128 -7.53 10.55 -13.83
CA VAL A 128 -8.73 9.68 -13.96
C VAL A 128 -8.51 8.56 -14.99
N HIS A 129 -7.66 8.78 -16.00
CA HIS A 129 -7.34 7.79 -17.03
C HIS A 129 -6.38 6.68 -16.56
N LEU A 130 -5.76 6.82 -15.38
CA LEU A 130 -4.79 5.85 -14.87
C LEU A 130 -5.36 4.87 -13.84
N LEU A 131 -6.64 5.00 -13.49
CA LEU A 131 -7.26 4.38 -12.32
C LEU A 131 -8.29 3.29 -12.66
#